data_AF-A0A7J9C5Y4-F1
#
_entry.id   AF-A0A7J9C5Y4-F1
#
_cell.length_a   1.000
_cell.length_b   1.000
_cell.length_c   1.000
_cell.angle_alpha   90.00
_cell.angle_beta   90.00
_cell.angle_gamma   90.00
#
_symmetry.space_group_name_H-M   'P 1'
#
loop_
_entity.id
_entity.type
_entity.pdbx_description
1 polymer ?
#
loop_
_entity_poly.entity_id
_entity_poly.type
_entity_poly.pdbx_seq_one_letter_code
_entity_poly.pdbx_strand_id
1 'polypeptide(L)' 'MKFNEEGNVLKILDGKGAPTFNSISEVKEYGGKLYIGFVVESYVGILNG' A
#
# COMPACT_ATOMS: atom_id res chain seq x y z
N MET A 1 0.84 6.32 0.50
CA MET A 1 1.86 7.30 0.94
C MET A 1 2.05 7.13 2.44
N LYS A 2 3.29 7.10 2.93
CA LYS A 2 3.65 6.89 4.35
C LYS A 2 4.16 8.19 4.94
N PHE A 3 3.72 8.51 6.15
CA PHE A 3 4.11 9.72 6.89
C PHE A 3 4.82 9.36 8.20
N ASN A 4 5.61 10.30 8.73
CA ASN A 4 6.08 10.25 10.11
C ASN A 4 5.04 10.86 11.07
N GLU A 5 5.33 10.87 12.37
CA GLU A 5 4.44 11.42 13.41
C GLU A 5 4.16 12.92 13.28
N GLU A 6 5.04 13.66 12.59
CA GLU A 6 4.92 15.09 12.32
C GLU A 6 4.15 15.38 11.01
N GLY A 7 3.72 14.34 10.29
CA GLY A 7 3.05 14.46 8.99
C GLY A 7 3.99 14.66 7.81
N ASN A 8 5.31 14.51 7.99
CA ASN A 8 6.29 14.55 6.91
C ASN A 8 6.27 13.26 6.09
N VAL A 9 6.46 13.38 4.78
CA VAL A 9 6.42 12.25 3.84
C VAL A 9 7.68 11.40 3.98
N LEU A 10 7.51 10.10 4.22
CA LEU A 10 8.60 9.12 4.28
C LEU A 10 8.73 8.29 3.00
N LYS A 11 7.60 7.85 2.42
CA LYS A 11 7.60 6.98 1.23
C LYS A 11 6.33 7.17 0.39
N ILE A 12 6.49 7.21 -0.94
CA ILE A 12 5.38 7.17 -1.89
C ILE A 12 5.39 5.81 -2.57
N LEU A 13 4.23 5.16 -2.61
CA LEU A 13 3.98 3.97 -3.42
C LEU A 13 3.09 4.43 -4.57
N ASP A 14 3.67 4.52 -5.76
CA ASP A 14 3.01 4.99 -6.99
C ASP A 14 2.58 3.84 -7.92
N GLY A 15 2.87 2.60 -7.52
CA GLY A 15 2.48 1.39 -8.24
C GLY A 15 3.27 1.13 -9.52
N LYS A 16 4.17 2.01 -9.96
CA LYS A 16 5.00 1.89 -11.17
C LYS A 16 4.31 1.23 -12.39
N GLY A 17 3.02 1.49 -12.62
CA GLY A 17 2.25 0.94 -13.74
C GLY A 17 1.60 -0.45 -13.52
N ALA A 18 1.70 -1.03 -12.33
CA ALA A 18 0.88 -2.16 -11.88
C ALA A 18 -0.60 -1.73 -11.74
N PRO A 19 -1.59 -2.66 -11.78
CA PRO A 19 -3.00 -2.32 -11.85
C PRO A 19 -3.35 -1.27 -10.79
N THR A 20 -3.97 -0.21 -11.29
CA THR A 20 -4.36 0.99 -10.54
C THR A 20 -4.97 0.55 -9.21
N PHE A 21 -4.43 1.09 -8.11
CA PHE A 21 -4.85 0.82 -6.73
C PHE A 21 -6.27 1.34 -6.45
N ASN A 22 -7.25 0.84 -7.20
CA ASN A 22 -8.63 1.24 -7.05
C ASN A 22 -9.21 0.52 -5.83
N SER A 23 -9.88 1.30 -4.97
CA SER A 23 -10.63 0.78 -3.82
C SER A 23 -9.80 0.03 -2.77
N ILE A 24 -8.61 0.53 -2.44
CA ILE A 24 -7.86 0.07 -1.26
C ILE A 24 -8.64 0.43 0.00
N SER A 25 -8.86 -0.55 0.88
CA SER A 25 -9.39 -0.31 2.24
C SER A 25 -8.26 -0.15 3.26
N GLU A 26 -7.20 -0.94 3.14
CA GLU A 26 -6.12 -0.99 4.13
C GLU A 26 -4.76 -1.28 3.51
N VAL A 27 -3.72 -0.76 4.17
CA VAL A 27 -2.32 -1.08 3.89
C VAL A 27 -1.61 -1.35 5.20
N LYS A 28 -0.95 -2.50 5.31
CA LYS A 28 -0.20 -2.91 6.51
C LYS A 28 1.20 -3.35 6.15
N GLU A 29 2.19 -2.86 6.90
CA GLU A 29 3.59 -3.27 6.78
C GLU A 29 3.89 -4.35 7.83
N TYR A 30 4.39 -5.50 7.38
CA TYR A 30 4.81 -6.60 8.27
C TYR A 30 5.93 -7.41 7.63
N GLY A 31 7.01 -7.65 8.37
CA GLY A 31 8.16 -8.43 7.87
C GLY A 31 8.82 -7.85 6.61
N GLY A 32 8.86 -6.53 6.46
CA GLY A 32 9.40 -5.85 5.28
C GLY A 32 8.53 -5.95 4.01
N LYS A 33 7.30 -6.47 4.14
CA LYS A 33 6.32 -6.57 3.06
C LYS A 33 5.12 -5.67 3.33
N LEU A 34 4.52 -5.21 2.26
CA LEU A 34 3.27 -4.45 2.30
C LEU A 34 2.12 -5.37 1.88
N TYR A 35 1.14 -5.48 2.77
CA TYR A 35 -0.12 -6.17 2.56
C TYR A 35 -1.19 -5.13 2.25
N ILE A 36 -1.87 -5.31 1.13
CA ILE A 36 -2.90 -4.38 0.66
C ILE A 36 -4.22 -5.14 0.58
N GLY A 37 -5.22 -4.65 1.32
CA GLY A 37 -6.60 -5.09 1.25
C GLY A 37 -7.44 -4.22 0.32
N PHE A 38 -8.35 -4.85 -0.43
CA PHE A 38 -9.22 -4.19 -1.40
C PHE A 38 -10.69 -4.37 -1.00
N VAL A 39 -11.52 -3.36 -1.27
CA VAL A 39 -12.97 -3.39 -0.99
C VAL A 39 -13.73 -4.21 -2.03
N VAL A 40 -13.30 -4.16 -3.29
CA VAL A 40 -14.00 -4.79 -4.44
C VAL A 40 -13.33 -6.06 -4.93
N GLU A 41 -12.00 -6.17 -4.79
CA GLU A 41 -11.24 -7.29 -5.31
C GLU A 41 -11.05 -8.36 -4.21
N SER A 42 -11.33 -9.62 -4.52
CA SER A 42 -11.24 -10.74 -3.56
C SER A 42 -9.80 -11.25 -3.34
N TYR A 43 -8.78 -10.47 -3.67
CA TYR A 43 -7.37 -10.84 -3.53
C TYR A 43 -6.59 -9.83 -2.69
N VAL A 44 -5.53 -10.32 -2.03
CA VAL A 44 -4.57 -9.49 -1.27
C VAL A 44 -3.38 -9.18 -2.16
N GLY A 45 -3.03 -7.89 -2.27
CA GLY A 45 -1.82 -7.46 -2.95
C GLY A 45 -0.62 -7.56 -2.01
N ILE A 46 0.46 -8.21 -2.45
CA ILE A 46 1.74 -8.25 -1.72
C ILE A 46 2.79 -7.51 -2.54
N LEU A 47 3.35 -6.45 -1.96
CA LEU A 47 4.48 -5.71 -2.52
C LEU A 47 5.72 -5.94 -1.68
N ASN A 48 6.82 -6.30 -2.34
CA ASN A 48 8.14 -6.35 -1.73
C ASN A 48 8.68 -4.91 -1.63
N GLY A 49 9.15 -4.54 -0.43
CA GLY A 49 9.52 -3.18 -0.05
C GLY A 49 10.84 -2.67 -0.60
#